data_AF-A0A6A3DX28-F1
#
_entry.id   AF-A0A6A3DX28-F1
#
_cell.length_a   1.000
_cell.length_b   1.000
_cell.length_c   1.000
_cell.angle_alpha   90.00
_cell.angle_beta   90.00
_cell.angle_gamma   90.00
#
_symmetry.space_group_name_H-M   'P 1'
#
loop_
_entity.id
_entity.type
_entity.pdbx_description
1 polymer ?
#
loop_
_entity_poly.entity_id
_entity_poly.type
_entity_poly.pdbx_seq_one_letter_code
_entity_poly.pdbx_strand_id
1 'polypeptide(L)'
;MAYLHAELNNFLREDPVMRTMHLKLLGSLTGPVQAPLSTKNTLDAAMDLPRLLKEAGITAGAFDADDLFHLEVDEIRVATAALFKPAETYGRRAASS
;
A
#
# COMPACT_ATOMS: atom_id res chain seq x y z
N MET A 1 10.77 -14.18 7.19
CA MET A 1 10.51 -13.47 5.91
C MET A 1 9.36 -14.08 5.15
N ALA A 2 9.32 -15.40 4.90
CA ALA A 2 8.21 -16.02 4.16
C ALA A 2 6.79 -15.72 4.70
N TYR A 3 6.59 -15.72 6.04
CA TYR A 3 5.27 -15.46 6.65
C TYR A 3 4.72 -14.05 6.36
N LEU A 4 5.50 -13.01 6.68
CA LEU A 4 5.09 -11.62 6.42
C LEU A 4 4.87 -11.36 4.92
N HIS A 5 5.53 -12.13 4.04
CA HIS A 5 5.47 -11.96 2.58
C HIS A 5 4.17 -12.56 2.05
N ALA A 6 3.76 -13.70 2.60
CA ALA A 6 2.47 -14.31 2.33
C ALA A 6 1.33 -13.44 2.85
N GLU A 7 1.45 -12.90 4.07
CA GLU A 7 0.44 -12.01 4.67
C GLU A 7 0.27 -10.72 3.86
N LEU A 8 1.36 -10.06 3.47
CA LEU A 8 1.31 -8.89 2.59
C LEU A 8 0.69 -9.24 1.23
N ASN A 9 1.10 -10.33 0.58
CA ASN A 9 0.49 -10.75 -0.69
C ASN A 9 -0.99 -11.08 -0.56
N ASN A 10 -1.43 -11.64 0.58
CA ASN A 10 -2.83 -11.90 0.83
C ASN A 10 -3.61 -10.59 0.96
N PHE A 11 -3.09 -9.64 1.74
CA PHE A 11 -3.68 -8.32 1.88
C PHE A 11 -3.82 -7.59 0.54
N LEU A 12 -2.77 -7.59 -0.30
CA LEU A 12 -2.82 -6.97 -1.63
C LEU A 12 -3.87 -7.62 -2.56
N ARG A 13 -4.25 -8.88 -2.32
CA ARG A 13 -5.23 -9.63 -3.11
C ARG A 13 -6.65 -9.52 -2.59
N GLU A 14 -6.84 -9.34 -1.29
CA GLU A 14 -8.15 -9.41 -0.65
C GLU A 14 -8.75 -8.02 -0.36
N ASP A 15 -7.91 -7.05 -0.02
CA ASP A 15 -8.38 -5.70 0.31
C ASP A 15 -9.00 -5.02 -0.91
N PRO A 16 -10.23 -4.46 -0.80
CA PRO A 16 -10.92 -3.86 -1.94
C PRO A 16 -10.13 -2.76 -2.64
N VAL A 17 -9.48 -1.86 -1.90
CA VAL A 17 -8.69 -0.76 -2.45
C VAL A 17 -7.47 -1.31 -3.18
N MET A 18 -6.79 -2.30 -2.58
CA MET A 18 -5.62 -2.95 -3.18
C MET A 18 -5.97 -3.70 -4.47
N ARG A 19 -7.15 -4.31 -4.50
CA ARG A 19 -7.69 -5.00 -5.68
C ARG A 19 -8.03 -4.04 -6.81
N THR A 20 -8.65 -2.89 -6.50
CA THR A 20 -8.94 -1.83 -7.48
C THR A 20 -7.66 -1.40 -8.19
N MET A 21 -6.57 -1.23 -7.45
CA MET A 21 -5.28 -0.84 -8.01
C MET A 21 -4.44 -1.99 -8.60
N HIS A 22 -4.97 -3.23 -8.57
CA HIS A 22 -4.31 -4.43 -9.08
C HIS A 22 -2.85 -4.59 -8.59
N LEU A 23 -2.62 -4.33 -7.30
CA LEU A 23 -1.28 -4.25 -6.73
C LEU A 23 -0.55 -5.59 -6.77
N LYS A 24 0.74 -5.53 -7.08
CA LYS A 24 1.64 -6.70 -7.09
C LYS A 24 2.95 -6.36 -6.40
N LEU A 25 3.37 -7.29 -5.55
CA LEU A 25 4.69 -7.24 -4.95
C LEU A 25 5.70 -7.78 -5.98
N LEU A 26 6.53 -6.90 -6.54
CA LEU A 26 7.59 -7.24 -7.49
C LEU A 26 8.94 -7.24 -6.76
N GLY A 27 9.19 -8.31 -5.99
CA GLY A 27 10.44 -8.51 -5.27
C GLY A 27 10.38 -8.13 -3.78
N SER A 28 11.51 -7.74 -3.21
CA SER A 28 11.62 -7.36 -1.79
C SER A 28 11.22 -5.90 -1.59
N LEU A 29 10.63 -5.59 -0.43
CA LEU A 29 10.32 -4.22 -0.06
C LEU A 29 11.61 -3.40 0.12
N THR A 30 11.63 -2.20 -0.46
CA THR A 30 12.84 -1.37 -0.52
C THR A 30 12.74 -0.14 0.35
N GLY A 31 13.55 -0.02 1.40
CA GLY A 31 13.76 1.24 2.13
C GLY A 31 12.68 1.60 3.18
N PRO A 32 12.88 2.73 3.88
CA PRO A 32 11.95 3.22 4.90
C PRO A 32 10.71 3.83 4.25
N VAL A 33 9.53 3.37 4.67
CA VAL A 33 8.24 3.98 4.32
C VAL A 33 7.86 5.04 5.34
N GLN A 34 7.27 6.14 4.89
CA GLN A 34 6.73 7.18 5.75
C GLN A 34 5.27 6.84 6.13
N ALA A 35 4.85 7.32 7.31
CA ALA A 35 3.48 7.12 7.78
C ALA A 35 2.45 7.71 6.80
N PRO A 36 1.25 7.12 6.70
CA PRO A 36 0.16 7.65 5.88
C PRO A 36 -0.33 9.01 6.38
N LEU A 37 -0.90 9.79 5.45
CA LEU A 37 -1.51 11.08 5.73
C LEU A 37 -2.83 10.92 6.48
N SER A 38 -3.02 11.74 7.51
CA SER A 38 -4.32 11.92 8.16
C SER A 38 -5.09 13.05 7.48
N THR A 39 -5.62 12.77 6.29
CA THR A 39 -6.41 13.73 5.48
C THR A 39 -7.90 13.39 5.50
N LYS A 40 -8.74 14.39 5.20
CA LYS A 40 -10.18 14.20 4.87
C LYS A 40 -10.47 14.44 3.39
N ASN A 41 -9.44 14.79 2.61
CA ASN A 41 -9.55 15.03 1.18
C ASN A 41 -9.27 13.73 0.42
N THR A 42 -10.18 13.35 -0.48
CA THR A 42 -10.08 12.12 -1.27
C THR A 42 -8.85 12.10 -2.17
N LEU A 43 -8.50 13.22 -2.81
CA LEU A 43 -7.32 13.29 -3.68
C LEU A 43 -6.03 13.09 -2.87
N ASP A 44 -5.92 13.73 -1.71
CA ASP A 44 -4.75 13.54 -0.83
C ASP A 44 -4.64 12.07 -0.40
N ALA A 45 -5.75 11.42 -0.03
CA ALA A 45 -5.77 10.01 0.35
C ALA A 45 -5.41 9.10 -0.84
N ALA A 46 -5.97 9.38 -2.03
CA ALA A 46 -5.71 8.63 -3.25
C ALA A 46 -4.27 8.82 -3.76
N MET A 47 -3.62 9.95 -3.48
CA MET A 47 -2.22 10.20 -3.82
C MET A 47 -1.24 9.65 -2.78
N ASP A 48 -1.68 9.52 -1.52
CA ASP A 48 -0.86 8.97 -0.44
C ASP A 48 -0.57 7.48 -0.63
N LEU A 49 -1.54 6.72 -1.16
CA LEU A 49 -1.38 5.30 -1.43
C LEU A 49 -0.28 5.02 -2.48
N PRO A 50 -0.30 5.59 -3.71
CA PRO A 50 0.80 5.49 -4.67
C PRO A 50 2.17 5.93 -4.14
N ARG A 51 2.21 6.97 -3.29
CA ARG A 51 3.45 7.41 -2.64
C ARG A 51 4.01 6.30 -1.76
N LEU A 52 3.18 5.72 -0.88
CA LEU A 52 3.59 4.63 0.01
C LEU A 52 3.99 3.37 -0.79
N LEU A 53 3.27 3.05 -1.86
CA LEU A 53 3.60 1.93 -2.74
C LEU A 53 4.98 2.09 -3.38
N LYS A 54 5.26 3.29 -3.91
CA LYS A 54 6.57 3.62 -4.47
C LYS A 54 7.68 3.51 -3.43
N GLU A 55 7.46 4.06 -2.23
CA GLU A 55 8.41 3.95 -1.12
C GLU A 55 8.62 2.50 -0.69
N ALA A 56 7.59 1.67 -0.76
CA ALA A 56 7.67 0.25 -0.41
C ALA A 56 8.24 -0.62 -1.54
N GLY A 57 8.43 -0.11 -2.76
CA GLY A 57 8.80 -0.92 -3.93
C GLY A 57 7.66 -1.81 -4.46
N ILE A 58 6.40 -1.47 -4.15
CA ILE A 58 5.21 -2.15 -4.64
C ILE A 58 4.70 -1.41 -5.89
N THR A 59 4.35 -2.16 -6.93
CA THR A 59 3.87 -1.57 -8.19
C THR A 59 2.38 -1.80 -8.35
N ALA A 60 1.66 -0.74 -8.74
CA ALA A 60 0.27 -0.82 -9.18
C ALA A 60 0.18 -1.42 -10.58
N GLY A 61 -0.86 -2.23 -10.80
CA GLY A 61 -1.23 -2.66 -12.13
C GLY A 61 -1.84 -1.50 -12.92
N ALA A 62 -2.31 -1.78 -14.13
CA ALA A 62 -3.22 -0.86 -14.80
C ALA A 62 -4.55 -0.89 -14.06
N PHE A 63 -5.06 0.27 -13.65
CA PHE A 63 -6.36 0.45 -13.01
C PHE A 63 -7.01 1.73 -13.53
N ASP A 64 -8.34 1.81 -13.44
CA ASP A 64 -9.06 3.05 -13.69
C ASP A 64 -8.97 3.94 -12.45
N ALA A 65 -8.49 5.17 -12.64
CA ALA A 65 -8.42 6.12 -11.53
C ALA A 65 -9.83 6.44 -11.00
N ASP A 66 -10.84 6.46 -11.86
CA ASP A 66 -12.23 6.73 -11.43
C ASP A 66 -12.70 5.67 -10.44
N ASP A 67 -12.36 4.39 -10.63
CA ASP A 67 -12.71 3.33 -9.68
C ASP A 67 -12.13 3.58 -8.28
N LEU A 68 -10.92 4.16 -8.20
CA LEU A 68 -10.29 4.54 -6.93
C LEU A 68 -10.98 5.77 -6.32
N PHE A 69 -11.36 6.76 -7.13
CA PHE A 69 -12.07 7.96 -6.67
C PHE A 69 -13.53 7.72 -6.26
N HIS A 70 -14.14 6.61 -6.69
CA HIS A 70 -15.48 6.19 -6.23
C HIS A 70 -15.48 5.54 -4.83
N LEU A 71 -14.31 5.21 -4.28
CA LEU A 71 -14.19 4.68 -2.93
C LEU A 71 -14.32 5.80 -1.89
N GLU A 72 -14.80 5.44 -0.71
CA GLU A 72 -14.88 6.40 0.40
C GLU A 72 -13.46 6.78 0.87
N VAL A 73 -13.27 8.05 1.25
CA VAL A 73 -11.96 8.55 1.72
C VAL A 73 -11.43 7.74 2.90
N ASP A 74 -12.33 7.27 3.78
CA ASP A 74 -11.96 6.45 4.92
C ASP A 74 -11.56 5.02 4.51
N GLU A 75 -12.14 4.45 3.46
CA GLU A 75 -11.71 3.14 2.92
C GLU A 75 -10.26 3.22 2.41
N ILE A 76 -9.94 4.25 1.63
CA ILE A 76 -8.58 4.48 1.10
C ILE A 76 -7.59 4.67 2.26
N ARG A 77 -7.96 5.45 3.28
CA ARG A 77 -7.09 5.70 4.44
C ARG A 77 -6.87 4.46 5.29
N VAL A 78 -7.93 3.70 5.56
CA VAL A 78 -7.84 2.46 6.34
C VAL A 78 -6.95 1.45 5.61
N ALA A 79 -7.14 1.27 4.30
CA ALA A 79 -6.31 0.37 3.50
C ALA A 79 -4.84 0.83 3.45
N THR A 80 -4.59 2.13 3.29
CA THR A 80 -3.22 2.70 3.29
C THR A 80 -2.53 2.51 4.64
N ALA A 81 -3.25 2.70 5.75
CA ALA A 81 -2.75 2.44 7.09
C ALA A 81 -2.50 0.96 7.39
N ALA A 82 -3.37 0.08 6.87
CA ALA A 82 -3.19 -1.36 6.96
C ALA A 82 -1.96 -1.83 6.17
N LEU A 83 -1.67 -1.22 5.01
CA LEU A 83 -0.48 -1.49 4.20
C LEU A 83 0.82 -0.98 4.84
N PHE A 84 0.77 0.15 5.54
CA PHE A 84 1.95 0.75 6.17
C PHE A 84 2.63 -0.18 7.18
N LYS A 85 1.85 -0.84 8.05
CA LYS A 85 2.39 -1.72 9.11
C LYS A 85 3.32 -2.83 8.60
N PRO A 86 2.91 -3.66 7.62
CA PRO A 86 3.80 -4.67 7.06
C PRO A 86 4.95 -4.02 6.27
N ALA A 87 4.71 -2.93 5.53
CA ALA A 87 5.74 -2.25 4.75
C ALA A 87 6.88 -1.68 5.63
N GLU A 88 6.53 -1.05 6.76
CA GLU A 88 7.48 -0.51 7.74
C GLU A 88 8.29 -1.62 8.41
N THR A 89 7.61 -2.69 8.82
CA THR A 89 8.24 -3.84 9.49
C THR A 89 9.27 -4.52 8.60
N TYR A 90 8.98 -4.60 7.30
CA TYR A 90 9.89 -5.15 6.30
C TYR A 90 11.08 -4.25 5.99
N GLY A 91 10.84 -2.96 5.71
CA GLY A 91 11.89 -2.00 5.41
C GLY A 91 12.94 -1.92 6.52
N ARG A 92 12.50 -1.93 7.78
CA ARG A 92 13.40 -1.94 8.96
C ARG A 92 14.28 -3.19 9.02
N ARG A 93 13.74 -4.36 8.68
CA ARG A 93 14.47 -5.63 8.76
C ARG A 93 15.44 -5.86 7.59
N ALA A 94 15.10 -5.35 6.41
CA ALA A 94 15.98 -5.38 5.24
C ALA A 94 17.19 -4.44 5.37
N ALA A 95 17.06 -3.33 6.11
CA ALA A 95 18.16 -2.40 6.36
C ALA A 95 19.14 -2.87 7.46
N SER A 96 18.82 -3.95 8.17
CA SER A 96 19.62 -4.50 9.29
C SER A 96 20.42 -5.77 8.94
N SER A 97 20.44 -6.17 7.66
CA SER A 97 21.10 -7.37 7.12
C SER A 97 22.13 -7.01 6.07
#